data_AF-A0A497NPB2-F1
#
_entry.id   AF-A0A497NPB2-F1
#
_cell.length_a   1.000
_cell.length_b   1.000
_cell.length_c   1.000
_cell.angle_alpha   90.00
_cell.angle_beta   90.00
_cell.angle_gamma   90.00
#
_symmetry.space_group_name_H-M   'P 1'
#
loop_
_entity.id
_entity.type
_entity.pdbx_description
1 polymer ?
#
loop_
_entity_poly.entity_id
_entity_poly.type
_entity_poly.pdbx_seq_one_letter_code
_entity_poly.pdbx_strand_id
1 'polypeptide(L)'
;MKMPSFKLSLNKKNLEVAEALKKAKDYVNVTVEGDIIKVSFDWGLNISRLSLGTIGKDLTDTDWNRLLKEIKKTLKEAKIRDFNTELISIHPLKTEQLHIRISPQEKNLIKRAAEIEGISITDFVRIAILRMADETFEKKRIRRMKKEAEEEAREEERKARTYVS
;
A
#
# COMPACT_ATOMS: atom_id res chain seq x y z
N MET A 1 -16.32 5.79 -15.17
CA MET A 1 -16.59 5.22 -13.82
C MET A 1 -15.86 6.05 -12.77
N LYS A 2 -16.40 6.24 -11.56
CA LYS A 2 -15.71 7.00 -10.50
C LYS A 2 -14.74 6.08 -9.75
N MET A 3 -13.48 6.48 -9.65
CA MET A 3 -12.48 5.75 -8.88
C MET A 3 -12.75 5.84 -7.37
N PRO A 4 -12.50 4.76 -6.61
CA PRO A 4 -12.38 4.81 -5.16
C PRO A 4 -11.45 5.92 -4.71
N SER A 5 -11.89 6.69 -3.71
CA SER A 5 -11.10 7.80 -3.19
C SER A 5 -11.51 8.19 -1.78
N PHE A 6 -10.57 8.77 -1.05
CA PHE A 6 -10.82 9.49 0.20
C PHE A 6 -10.14 10.86 0.16
N LYS A 7 -10.53 11.72 1.10
CA LYS A 7 -10.05 13.09 1.20
C LYS A 7 -9.42 13.32 2.58
N LEU A 8 -8.29 14.00 2.60
CA LEU A 8 -7.62 14.47 3.81
C LEU A 8 -7.59 15.99 3.80
N SER A 9 -7.62 16.58 4.99
CA SER A 9 -7.36 18.02 5.15
C SER A 9 -5.93 18.36 4.76
N LEU A 10 -5.72 19.47 4.04
CA LEU A 10 -4.38 19.92 3.69
C LEU A 10 -3.61 20.37 4.93
N ASN A 11 -2.65 19.56 5.34
CA ASN A 11 -1.63 19.90 6.32
C ASN A 11 -0.37 19.10 6.01
N LYS A 12 0.77 19.52 6.58
CA LYS A 12 2.08 18.90 6.30
C LYS A 12 2.07 17.38 6.49
N LYS A 13 1.54 16.89 7.62
CA LYS A 13 1.50 15.45 7.94
C LYS A 13 0.63 14.66 6.94
N ASN A 14 -0.57 15.16 6.64
CA ASN A 14 -1.47 14.48 5.71
C ASN A 14 -0.91 14.45 4.28
N LEU A 15 -0.17 15.50 3.89
CA LEU A 15 0.51 15.53 2.59
C LEU A 15 1.64 14.49 2.55
N GLU A 16 2.46 14.42 3.60
CA GLU A 16 3.53 13.42 3.73
C GLU A 16 2.98 11.99 3.71
N VAL A 17 1.85 11.74 4.40
CA VAL A 17 1.15 10.44 4.37
C VAL A 17 0.64 10.12 2.96
N ALA A 18 0.00 11.07 2.28
CA ALA A 18 -0.52 10.85 0.93
C ALA A 18 0.61 10.55 -0.06
N GLU A 19 1.70 11.31 -0.02
CA GLU A 19 2.88 11.07 -0.85
C GLU A 19 3.56 9.73 -0.51
N ALA A 20 3.61 9.34 0.77
CA ALA A 20 4.10 8.03 1.18
C ALA A 20 3.24 6.90 0.59
N LEU A 21 1.91 7.05 0.59
CA LEU A 21 0.99 6.08 -0.05
C LEU A 21 1.22 5.99 -1.55
N LYS A 22 1.37 7.12 -2.24
CA LYS A 22 1.69 7.18 -3.67
C LYS A 22 3.02 6.51 -4.00
N LYS A 23 4.05 6.76 -3.19
CA LYS A 23 5.38 6.15 -3.34
C LYS A 23 5.40 4.65 -3.05
N ALA A 24 4.53 4.20 -2.14
CA ALA A 24 4.40 2.81 -1.76
C ALA A 24 3.61 1.98 -2.79
N LYS A 25 2.70 2.61 -3.56
CA LYS A 25 1.75 1.94 -4.45
C LYS A 25 1.57 2.71 -5.76
N ASP A 26 2.05 2.13 -6.85
CA ASP A 26 2.00 2.74 -8.20
C ASP A 26 0.56 3.00 -8.70
N TYR A 27 -0.43 2.30 -8.13
CA TYR A 27 -1.87 2.46 -8.45
C TYR A 27 -2.59 3.48 -7.56
N VAL A 28 -1.86 4.19 -6.69
CA VAL A 28 -2.39 5.29 -5.86
C VAL A 28 -2.04 6.61 -6.53
N ASN A 29 -3.05 7.45 -6.75
CA ASN A 29 -2.89 8.80 -7.24
C ASN A 29 -3.25 9.83 -6.17
N VAL A 30 -2.46 10.89 -6.08
CA VAL A 30 -2.64 11.99 -5.12
C VAL A 30 -2.77 13.28 -5.89
N THR A 31 -3.81 14.04 -5.57
CA THR A 31 -4.11 15.34 -6.15
C THR A 31 -4.43 16.32 -5.02
N VAL A 32 -3.99 17.57 -5.15
CA VAL A 32 -4.29 18.64 -4.20
C VAL A 32 -5.22 19.63 -4.89
N GLU A 33 -6.41 19.82 -4.33
CA GLU A 33 -7.46 20.69 -4.84
C GLU A 33 -7.84 21.69 -3.72
N GLY A 34 -7.25 22.89 -3.73
CA GLY A 34 -7.41 23.85 -2.65
C GLY A 34 -6.89 23.28 -1.32
N ASP A 35 -7.72 23.31 -0.28
CA ASP A 35 -7.38 22.81 1.07
C ASP A 35 -7.62 21.30 1.26
N ILE A 36 -7.73 20.56 0.16
CA ILE A 36 -8.05 19.13 0.18
C ILE A 36 -6.98 18.33 -0.54
N ILE A 37 -6.47 17.30 0.13
CA ILE A 37 -5.68 16.25 -0.49
C ILE A 37 -6.62 15.11 -0.84
N LYS A 38 -6.74 14.79 -2.12
CA LYS A 38 -7.55 13.70 -2.62
C LYS A 38 -6.65 12.54 -3.03
N VAL A 39 -6.87 11.40 -2.37
CA VAL A 39 -6.19 10.13 -2.66
C VAL A 39 -7.17 9.24 -3.40
N SER A 40 -6.82 8.84 -4.62
CA SER A 40 -7.61 7.95 -5.46
C SER A 40 -6.81 6.69 -5.76
N PHE A 41 -7.49 5.54 -5.90
CA PHE A 41 -6.81 4.27 -6.11
C PHE A 41 -7.68 3.33 -6.94
N ASP A 42 -7.03 2.55 -7.81
CA ASP A 42 -7.72 1.58 -8.65
C ASP A 42 -8.06 0.31 -7.87
N TRP A 43 -7.15 -0.14 -7.01
CA TRP A 43 -7.20 -1.45 -6.35
C TRP A 43 -7.32 -1.31 -4.82
N GLY A 44 -7.54 -2.43 -4.13
CA GLY A 44 -7.56 -2.44 -2.66
C GLY A 44 -6.31 -1.80 -2.06
N LEU A 45 -6.49 -1.05 -0.97
CA LEU A 45 -5.41 -0.33 -0.30
C LEU A 45 -5.30 -0.79 1.15
N ASN A 46 -4.13 -1.31 1.53
CA ASN A 46 -3.79 -1.57 2.92
C ASN A 46 -3.02 -0.38 3.46
N ILE A 47 -3.48 0.18 4.59
CA ILE A 47 -2.81 1.30 5.25
C ILE A 47 -2.46 0.85 6.66
N SER A 48 -1.17 0.77 6.93
CA SER A 48 -0.60 0.60 8.27
C SER A 48 0.54 1.57 8.50
N ARG A 49 0.84 1.85 9.78
CA ARG A 49 2.04 2.62 10.15
C ARG A 49 3.30 2.05 9.51
N LEU A 50 3.45 0.73 9.52
CA LEU A 50 4.59 0.06 8.90
C LEU A 50 4.68 0.34 7.39
N SER A 51 3.55 0.29 6.68
CA SER A 51 3.50 0.54 5.22
C SER A 51 3.84 1.98 4.83
N LEU A 52 3.71 2.94 5.75
CA LEU A 52 4.06 4.35 5.54
C LEU A 52 5.54 4.67 5.79
N GLY A 53 6.36 3.67 6.13
CA GLY A 53 7.80 3.84 6.33
C GLY A 53 8.15 4.76 7.50
N THR A 54 9.06 5.71 7.28
CA THR A 54 9.50 6.68 8.30
C THR A 54 8.35 7.56 8.80
N ILE A 55 7.51 8.06 7.88
CA ILE A 55 6.34 8.87 8.23
C ILE A 55 5.43 8.11 9.19
N GLY A 56 5.20 6.83 8.94
CA GLY A 56 4.36 6.00 9.80
C GLY A 56 4.90 5.79 11.21
N LYS A 57 6.23 5.80 11.40
CA LYS A 57 6.87 5.74 12.72
C LYS A 57 6.74 7.05 13.49
N ASP A 58 6.66 8.17 12.77
CA ASP A 58 6.55 9.51 13.35
C ASP A 58 5.09 9.89 13.71
N LEU A 59 4.11 9.07 13.32
CA LEU A 59 2.70 9.26 13.65
C LEU A 59 2.39 8.79 15.08
N THR A 60 2.01 9.74 15.94
CA THR A 60 1.46 9.42 17.26
C THR A 60 0.13 8.67 17.16
N ASP A 61 -0.34 8.05 18.24
CA ASP A 61 -1.68 7.42 18.29
C ASP A 61 -2.80 8.41 17.98
N THR A 62 -2.65 9.65 18.43
CA THR A 62 -3.60 10.72 18.14
C THR A 62 -3.61 11.07 16.64
N ASP A 63 -2.45 11.20 16.02
CA ASP A 63 -2.34 11.48 14.59
C ASP A 63 -2.93 10.34 13.74
N TRP A 64 -2.61 9.10 14.11
CA TRP A 64 -3.11 7.91 13.43
C TRP A 64 -4.63 7.78 13.53
N ASN A 65 -5.19 7.93 14.74
CA ASN A 65 -6.64 7.88 14.94
C ASN A 65 -7.36 9.01 14.18
N ARG A 66 -6.77 10.21 14.12
CA ARG A 66 -7.32 11.32 13.33
C ARG A 66 -7.30 11.00 11.84
N LEU A 67 -6.19 10.48 11.32
CA LEU A 67 -6.05 10.06 9.93
C LEU A 67 -7.12 9.02 9.58
N LEU A 68 -7.24 7.95 10.38
CA LEU A 68 -8.25 6.90 10.17
C LEU A 68 -9.67 7.47 10.16
N LYS A 69 -9.97 8.42 11.04
CA LYS A 69 -11.27 9.09 11.10
C LYS A 69 -11.55 9.94 9.85
N GLU A 70 -10.56 10.70 9.36
CA GLU A 70 -10.69 11.48 8.11
C GLU A 70 -10.91 10.56 6.90
N ILE A 71 -10.16 9.47 6.79
CA ILE A 71 -10.32 8.45 5.74
C ILE A 71 -11.73 7.86 5.79
N LYS A 72 -12.15 7.35 6.96
CA LYS A 72 -13.48 6.73 7.14
C LYS A 72 -14.63 7.68 6.79
N LYS A 73 -14.50 8.96 7.14
CA LYS A 73 -15.53 9.97 6.90
C LYS A 73 -15.69 10.31 5.42
N THR A 74 -14.61 10.27 4.66
CA THR A 74 -14.56 10.83 3.30
C THR A 74 -14.46 9.79 2.20
N LEU A 75 -14.28 8.52 2.57
CA LEU A 75 -14.17 7.41 1.62
C LEU A 75 -15.43 7.29 0.76
N LYS A 76 -15.22 7.15 -0.55
CA LYS A 76 -16.27 6.89 -1.54
C LYS A 76 -15.92 5.70 -2.40
N GLU A 77 -16.94 5.02 -2.90
CA GLU A 77 -16.83 3.87 -3.82
C GLU A 77 -16.00 2.69 -3.26
N ALA A 78 -15.82 2.63 -1.93
CA ALA A 78 -15.09 1.59 -1.23
C ALA A 78 -15.62 1.34 0.19
N LYS A 79 -15.32 0.17 0.76
CA LYS A 79 -15.58 -0.23 2.15
C LYS A 79 -14.28 -0.37 2.91
N ILE A 80 -14.32 0.01 4.19
CA ILE A 80 -13.18 -0.18 5.11
C ILE A 80 -13.42 -1.45 5.91
N ARG A 81 -12.35 -2.21 6.10
CA ARG A 81 -12.26 -3.29 7.06
C ARG A 81 -11.18 -2.95 8.07
N ASP A 82 -11.61 -2.79 9.31
CA ASP A 82 -10.72 -2.58 10.44
C ASP A 82 -10.20 -3.94 10.90
N PHE A 83 -8.87 -4.10 10.91
CA PHE A 83 -8.25 -5.34 11.37
C PHE A 83 -7.74 -5.21 12.80
N ASN A 84 -7.01 -4.13 13.08
CA ASN A 84 -6.59 -3.75 14.41
C ASN A 84 -6.40 -2.23 14.48
N THR A 85 -5.87 -1.73 15.59
CA THR A 85 -5.64 -0.29 15.77
C THR A 85 -4.61 0.28 14.81
N GLU A 86 -3.77 -0.51 14.16
CA GLU A 86 -2.65 -0.07 13.32
C GLU A 86 -2.79 -0.44 11.84
N LEU A 87 -3.83 -1.17 11.46
CA LEU A 87 -4.04 -1.66 10.10
C LEU A 87 -5.52 -1.54 9.71
N ILE A 88 -5.74 -0.77 8.65
CA ILE A 88 -7.01 -0.76 7.92
C ILE A 88 -6.79 -1.29 6.50
N SER A 89 -7.82 -1.91 5.96
CA SER A 89 -7.87 -2.23 4.53
C SER A 89 -9.09 -1.61 3.88
N ILE A 90 -8.87 -1.03 2.71
CA ILE A 90 -9.86 -0.32 1.92
C ILE A 90 -10.13 -1.14 0.66
N HIS A 91 -11.41 -1.37 0.39
CA HIS A 91 -11.87 -2.29 -0.63
C HIS A 91 -12.82 -1.58 -1.59
N PRO A 92 -12.48 -1.43 -2.88
CA PRO A 92 -13.42 -0.93 -3.89
C PRO A 92 -14.74 -1.70 -3.84
N LEU A 93 -15.89 -1.02 -3.99
CA LEU A 93 -17.23 -1.63 -3.91
C LEU A 93 -17.53 -2.59 -5.06
N LYS A 94 -16.83 -2.45 -6.19
CA LYS A 94 -16.93 -3.36 -7.33
C LYS A 94 -15.70 -4.26 -7.29
N THR A 95 -15.89 -5.53 -6.96
CA THR A 95 -14.82 -6.50 -6.77
C THR A 95 -14.93 -7.65 -7.76
N GLU A 96 -13.83 -7.98 -8.42
CA GLU A 96 -13.60 -9.29 -9.00
C GLU A 96 -13.55 -10.36 -7.90
N GLN A 97 -13.89 -11.60 -8.25
CA GLN A 97 -13.88 -12.72 -7.30
C GLN A 97 -12.72 -13.65 -7.59
N LEU A 98 -11.93 -13.97 -6.56
CA LEU A 98 -10.89 -14.98 -6.63
C LEU A 98 -11.42 -16.31 -6.09
N HIS A 99 -11.47 -17.33 -6.94
CA HIS A 99 -11.82 -18.70 -6.55
C HIS A 99 -10.54 -19.55 -6.51
N ILE A 100 -10.28 -20.18 -5.37
CA ILE A 100 -9.13 -21.08 -5.19
C ILE A 100 -9.60 -22.45 -4.71
N ARG A 101 -8.95 -23.50 -5.20
CA ARG A 101 -9.07 -24.86 -4.66
C ARG A 101 -7.83 -25.13 -3.83
N ILE A 102 -8.05 -25.51 -2.58
CA ILE A 102 -7.00 -25.88 -1.64
C ILE A 102 -7.34 -27.24 -1.03
N SER A 103 -6.31 -28.00 -0.66
CA SER A 103 -6.49 -29.26 0.04
C SER A 103 -7.11 -29.04 1.44
N PRO A 104 -7.74 -30.06 2.04
CA PRO A 104 -8.24 -29.98 3.40
C PRO A 104 -7.15 -29.64 4.43
N GLN A 105 -5.92 -30.13 4.21
CA GLN A 105 -4.77 -29.87 5.08
C GLN A 105 -4.38 -28.38 5.06
N GLU A 106 -4.25 -27.80 3.87
CA GLU A 106 -3.97 -26.36 3.71
C GLU A 106 -5.09 -25.50 4.31
N LYS A 107 -6.36 -25.88 4.09
CA LYS A 107 -7.51 -25.18 4.68
C LYS A 107 -7.43 -25.15 6.20
N ASN A 108 -7.06 -26.26 6.84
CA ASN A 108 -6.92 -26.34 8.30
C ASN A 108 -5.73 -25.52 8.83
N LEU A 109 -4.64 -25.41 8.07
CA LEU A 109 -3.52 -24.55 8.42
C LEU A 109 -3.91 -23.08 8.36
N ILE A 110 -4.52 -22.65 7.24
CA ILE A 110 -4.99 -21.28 7.04
C ILE A 110 -6.02 -20.89 8.10
N LYS A 111 -6.95 -21.80 8.44
CA LYS A 111 -7.95 -21.57 9.49
C LYS A 111 -7.31 -21.28 10.84
N ARG A 112 -6.35 -22.10 11.27
CA ARG A 112 -5.64 -21.89 12.54
C ARG A 112 -4.88 -20.56 12.56
N ALA A 113 -4.22 -20.21 11.45
CA ALA A 113 -3.52 -18.93 11.35
C ALA A 113 -4.48 -17.73 11.43
N ALA A 114 -5.65 -17.82 10.78
CA ALA A 114 -6.69 -16.80 10.85
C ALA A 114 -7.28 -16.66 12.26
N GLU A 115 -7.47 -17.77 12.98
CA GLU A 115 -7.93 -17.79 14.38
C GLU A 115 -6.92 -17.10 15.32
N ILE A 116 -5.61 -17.35 15.14
CA ILE A 116 -4.54 -16.70 15.93
C ILE A 116 -4.55 -15.18 15.73
N GLU A 117 -4.78 -14.72 14.49
CA GLU A 117 -4.85 -13.30 14.12
C GLU A 117 -6.20 -12.66 14.48
N GLY A 118 -7.20 -13.44 14.93
CA GLY A 118 -8.53 -12.95 15.29
C GLY A 118 -9.36 -12.46 14.09
N ILE A 119 -9.09 -12.96 12.87
CA ILE A 119 -9.74 -12.52 11.63
C ILE A 119 -10.38 -13.67 10.86
N SER A 120 -11.24 -13.36 9.88
CA SER A 120 -11.87 -14.40 9.05
C SER A 120 -10.86 -15.08 8.12
N ILE A 121 -11.11 -16.34 7.75
CA ILE A 121 -10.29 -17.08 6.76
C ILE A 121 -10.11 -16.27 5.46
N THR A 122 -11.22 -15.70 4.95
CA THR A 122 -11.20 -14.89 3.73
C THR A 122 -10.29 -13.67 3.87
N ASP A 123 -10.33 -13.00 5.02
CA ASP A 123 -9.48 -11.85 5.28
C ASP A 123 -8.02 -12.21 5.43
N PHE A 124 -7.75 -13.30 6.15
CA PHE A 124 -6.40 -13.79 6.33
C PHE A 124 -5.76 -14.10 4.98
N VAL A 125 -6.43 -14.88 4.13
CA VAL A 125 -5.94 -15.23 2.80
C VAL A 125 -5.73 -13.98 1.95
N ARG A 126 -6.67 -13.03 2.00
CA ARG A 126 -6.56 -11.78 1.25
C ARG A 126 -5.38 -10.93 1.70
N ILE A 127 -5.22 -10.71 3.01
CA ILE A 127 -4.10 -9.95 3.56
C ILE A 127 -2.78 -10.61 3.18
N ALA A 128 -2.69 -11.94 3.32
CA ALA A 128 -1.50 -12.69 2.95
C ALA A 128 -1.15 -12.53 1.46
N ILE A 129 -2.13 -12.65 0.57
CA ILE A 129 -1.94 -12.45 -0.87
C ILE A 129 -1.48 -11.02 -1.17
N LEU A 130 -2.15 -10.01 -0.60
CA LEU A 130 -1.80 -8.61 -0.84
C LEU A 130 -0.39 -8.28 -0.33
N ARG A 131 -0.04 -8.73 0.89
CA ARG A 131 1.32 -8.56 1.44
C ARG A 131 2.38 -9.25 0.58
N MET A 132 2.13 -10.49 0.16
CA MET A 132 3.05 -11.23 -0.71
C MET A 132 3.18 -10.58 -2.09
N ALA A 133 2.10 -10.06 -2.65
CA ALA A 133 2.13 -9.30 -3.90
C ALA A 133 2.99 -8.05 -3.73
N ASP A 134 2.76 -7.29 -2.66
CA ASP A 134 3.52 -6.09 -2.32
C ASP A 134 5.03 -6.36 -2.19
N GLU A 135 5.40 -7.39 -1.43
CA GLU A 135 6.80 -7.80 -1.28
C GLU A 135 7.43 -8.24 -2.62
N THR A 136 6.64 -8.91 -3.48
CA THR A 136 7.10 -9.36 -4.79
C THR A 136 7.33 -8.18 -5.72
N PHE A 137 6.44 -7.19 -5.73
CA PHE A 137 6.62 -5.96 -6.48
C PHE A 137 7.85 -5.19 -6.00
N GLU A 138 8.03 -5.06 -4.68
CA GLU A 138 9.18 -4.36 -4.12
C GLU A 138 10.51 -5.03 -4.49
N LYS A 139 10.59 -6.37 -4.37
CA LYS A 139 11.77 -7.15 -4.80
C LYS A 139 12.06 -6.96 -6.29
N LYS A 140 11.01 -6.90 -7.13
CA LYS A 140 11.16 -6.67 -8.57
C LYS A 140 11.64 -5.25 -8.87
N ARG A 141 11.13 -4.24 -8.15
CA ARG A 141 11.57 -2.84 -8.25
C ARG A 141 13.05 -2.70 -7.88
N ILE A 142 13.46 -3.25 -6.74
CA ILE A 142 14.88 -3.24 -6.30
C ILE A 142 15.78 -3.89 -7.34
N ARG A 143 15.38 -5.03 -7.91
CA ARG A 143 16.15 -5.69 -8.99
C ARG A 143 16.31 -4.81 -10.22
N ARG A 144 15.26 -4.09 -10.62
CA ARG A 144 15.32 -3.16 -11.77
C ARG A 144 16.28 -2.01 -11.49
N MET A 145 16.14 -1.34 -10.33
CA MET A 145 17.02 -0.22 -9.95
C MET A 145 18.49 -0.64 -9.86
N LYS A 146 18.79 -1.84 -9.34
CA LYS A 146 20.16 -2.37 -9.32
C LYS A 146 20.73 -2.56 -10.73
N LYS A 147 19.91 -3.04 -11.66
CA LYS A 147 20.32 -3.26 -13.05
C LYS A 147 20.59 -1.93 -13.76
N GLU A 148 19.73 -0.94 -13.56
CA GLU A 148 19.89 0.41 -14.10
C GLU A 148 21.17 1.07 -13.55
N ALA A 149 21.41 1.01 -12.24
CA ALA A 149 22.63 1.54 -11.63
C ALA A 149 23.91 0.86 -12.14
N GLU A 150 23.86 -0.44 -12.43
CA GLU A 150 25.01 -1.18 -12.99
C GLU A 150 25.26 -0.82 -14.46
N GLU A 151 24.20 -0.57 -15.24
CA GLU A 151 24.31 -0.09 -16.62
C GLU A 151 24.87 1.34 -16.66
N GLU A 152 24.41 2.23 -15.78
CA GLU A 152 24.94 3.60 -15.63
C GLU A 152 26.43 3.60 -15.25
N ALA A 153 26.84 2.79 -14.27
CA ALA A 153 28.25 2.67 -13.89
C ALA A 153 29.13 2.18 -15.04
N ARG A 154 28.65 1.21 -15.83
CA ARG A 154 29.38 0.73 -17.03
C ARG A 154 29.46 1.79 -18.13
N GLU A 155 28.43 2.62 -18.30
CA GLU A 155 28.46 3.73 -19.24
C GLU A 155 29.44 4.83 -18.80
N GLU A 156 29.49 5.14 -17.50
CA GLU A 156 30.47 6.08 -16.94
C GLU A 156 31.91 5.57 -17.11
N GLU A 157 32.18 4.29 -16.85
CA GLU A 157 33.49 3.68 -17.10
C GLU A 157 33.88 3.74 -18.59
N ARG A 158 32.93 3.49 -19.50
CA ARG A 158 33.18 3.61 -20.94
C ARG A 158 33.49 5.05 -21.34
N LYS A 159 32.72 6.02 -20.87
CA LYS A 159 32.97 7.45 -21.12
C LYS A 159 34.34 7.86 -20.58
N ALA A 160 34.67 7.50 -19.34
CA ALA A 160 35.97 7.80 -18.72
C ALA A 160 37.15 7.23 -19.53
N ARG A 161 37.04 6.02 -20.09
CA ARG A 161 38.06 5.45 -20.97
C ARG A 161 38.19 6.16 -22.33
N THR A 162 37.13 6.82 -22.80
CA THR A 162 37.16 7.52 -24.08
C THR A 162 37.78 8.92 -23.97
N TYR A 163 37.79 9.53 -22.77
CA TYR A 163 38.38 10.86 -22.51
C TYR A 163 39.88 10.82 -22.18
N VAL A 164 40.47 9.64 -21.96
CA VAL A 164 41.90 9.46 -21.62
C VAL A 164 42.72 8.95 -22.82
N SER A 165 42.08 8.78 -23.99
CA SER A 165 42.70 8.49 -25.29
C SER A 165 42.75 9.72 -26.16
#